data_AF-A0A9Q3LNQ4-F1
#
_entry.id   AF-A0A9Q3LNQ4-F1
#
_cell.length_a   1.000
_cell.length_b   1.000
_cell.length_c   1.000
_cell.angle_alpha   90.00
_cell.angle_beta   90.00
_cell.angle_gamma   90.00
#
_symmetry.space_group_name_H-M   'P 1'
#
loop_
_entity.id
_entity.type
_entity.pdbx_description
1 polymer ?
#
loop_
_entity_poly.entity_id
_entity_poly.type
_entity_poly.pdbx_seq_one_letter_code
_entity_poly.pdbx_strand_id
1 'polypeptide(L)'
;MLYTIHRYPAEWIDRWTMHDGSIATVRPILPQDAPLEAALVEGLSSESRYARFLVGGGRLTDEMLAAYTQIDYVNHMALVVSVARPDGTGEDLIADGRFVVEDGVAEFAMLVADAWQGKGVGRRLFATLVRAARVSGAREVFGEVLSINRRMVSLARDAGFRVANVPGDATVCTVRLPLAQAEMAVTPFAFA
;
A
#
# COMPACT_ATOMS: atom_id res chain seq x y z
N MET A 1 4.02 31.74 4.53
CA MET A 1 4.09 30.28 4.61
C MET A 1 2.67 29.77 4.74
N LEU A 2 2.12 29.15 3.69
CA LEU A 2 0.77 28.57 3.74
C LEU A 2 0.90 27.16 4.35
N TYR A 3 0.14 26.87 5.38
CA TYR A 3 0.06 25.52 5.95
C TYR A 3 -1.11 24.80 5.29
N THR A 4 -0.84 23.68 4.62
CA THR A 4 -1.88 22.86 3.98
C THR A 4 -2.25 21.73 4.92
N ILE A 5 -3.53 21.70 5.34
CA ILE A 5 -4.09 20.56 6.07
C ILE A 5 -4.73 19.65 5.04
N HIS A 6 -4.12 18.50 4.80
CA HIS A 6 -4.70 17.46 3.96
C HIS A 6 -5.80 16.75 4.74
N ARG A 7 -7.01 16.71 4.18
CA ARG A 7 -8.14 16.01 4.80
C ARG A 7 -7.92 14.51 4.69
N TYR A 8 -8.31 13.80 5.75
CA TYR A 8 -8.31 12.34 5.74
C TYR A 8 -9.21 11.82 4.61
N PRO A 9 -8.69 11.02 3.66
CA PRO A 9 -9.42 10.67 2.43
C PRO A 9 -10.32 9.45 2.68
N ALA A 10 -11.43 9.71 3.35
CA ALA A 10 -12.39 8.70 3.79
C ALA A 10 -13.04 7.90 2.63
N GLU A 11 -12.97 8.40 1.40
CA GLU A 11 -13.44 7.71 0.19
C GLU A 11 -12.71 6.39 -0.09
N TRP A 12 -11.53 6.17 0.50
CA TRP A 12 -10.79 4.91 0.40
C TRP A 12 -11.19 3.86 1.45
N ILE A 13 -12.11 4.20 2.36
CA ILE A 13 -12.60 3.26 3.36
C ILE A 13 -13.57 2.29 2.70
N ASP A 14 -13.29 1.00 2.84
CA ASP A 14 -14.17 -0.07 2.37
C ASP A 14 -14.07 -1.29 3.29
N ARG A 15 -15.11 -2.12 3.30
CA ARG A 15 -15.18 -3.33 4.14
C ARG A 15 -15.62 -4.53 3.32
N TRP A 16 -15.11 -5.70 3.66
CA TRP A 16 -15.58 -6.94 3.05
C TRP A 16 -15.51 -8.12 4.00
N THR A 17 -16.40 -9.08 3.75
CA THR A 17 -16.39 -10.38 4.40
C THR A 17 -15.36 -11.27 3.71
N MET A 18 -14.45 -11.83 4.50
CA MET A 18 -13.45 -12.81 4.07
C MET A 18 -14.06 -14.21 4.03
N HIS A 19 -13.37 -15.16 3.40
CA HIS A 19 -13.84 -16.53 3.28
C HIS A 19 -14.07 -17.24 4.62
N ASP A 20 -13.34 -16.86 5.67
CA ASP A 20 -13.51 -17.37 7.03
C ASP A 20 -14.60 -16.64 7.84
N GLY A 21 -15.34 -15.72 7.20
CA GLY A 21 -16.41 -14.94 7.82
C GLY A 21 -15.94 -13.68 8.55
N SER A 22 -14.64 -13.48 8.73
CA SER A 22 -14.11 -12.26 9.32
C SER A 22 -14.39 -11.03 8.43
N ILE A 23 -14.57 -9.86 9.04
CA ILE A 23 -14.75 -8.60 8.32
C ILE A 23 -13.42 -7.86 8.28
N ALA A 24 -12.85 -7.71 7.10
CA ALA A 24 -11.69 -6.88 6.86
C ALA A 24 -12.12 -5.47 6.46
N THR A 25 -11.37 -4.47 6.94
CA THR A 25 -11.56 -3.06 6.62
C THR A 25 -10.28 -2.54 5.98
N VAL A 26 -10.36 -1.95 4.79
CA VAL A 26 -9.27 -1.13 4.24
C VAL A 26 -9.55 0.33 4.54
N ARG A 27 -8.55 1.08 4.96
CA ARG A 27 -8.65 2.52 5.23
C ARG A 27 -7.28 3.20 5.11
N PRO A 28 -7.23 4.52 4.84
CA PRO A 28 -5.98 5.26 4.97
C PRO A 28 -5.42 5.17 6.40
N ILE A 29 -4.11 5.10 6.51
CA ILE A 29 -3.43 5.10 7.82
C ILE A 29 -3.68 6.41 8.55
N LEU A 30 -3.64 6.38 9.87
CA LEU A 30 -3.73 7.54 10.75
C LEU A 30 -2.47 7.62 11.63
N PRO A 31 -2.09 8.82 12.13
CA PRO A 31 -1.01 8.96 13.10
C PRO A 31 -1.15 8.04 14.33
N GLN A 32 -2.39 7.77 14.77
CA GLN A 32 -2.70 6.92 15.90
C GLN A 32 -2.44 5.42 15.65
N ASP A 33 -2.23 5.02 14.39
CA ASP A 33 -1.95 3.63 14.03
C ASP A 33 -0.51 3.20 14.28
N ALA A 34 0.38 4.11 14.69
CA ALA A 34 1.79 3.79 14.95
C ALA A 34 2.00 2.53 15.83
N PRO A 35 1.23 2.30 16.92
CA PRO A 35 1.35 1.07 17.69
C PRO A 35 0.88 -0.17 16.93
N LEU A 36 -0.16 -0.06 16.10
CA LEU A 36 -0.67 -1.17 15.30
C LEU A 36 0.26 -1.51 14.14
N GLU A 37 0.86 -0.51 13.51
CA GLU A 37 1.88 -0.66 12.47
C GLU A 37 3.14 -1.32 13.03
N ALA A 38 3.59 -0.89 14.21
CA ALA A 38 4.69 -1.54 14.92
C ALA A 38 4.38 -3.01 15.19
N ALA A 39 3.19 -3.32 15.72
CA ALA A 39 2.76 -4.69 16.01
C ALA A 39 2.69 -5.55 14.74
N LEU A 40 2.18 -5.00 13.63
CA LEU A 40 2.13 -5.68 12.34
C LEU A 40 3.54 -6.05 11.86
N VAL A 41 4.49 -5.09 11.88
CA VAL A 41 5.86 -5.33 11.43
C VAL A 41 6.61 -6.25 12.37
N GLU A 42 6.42 -6.12 13.69
CA GLU A 42 7.01 -7.01 14.70
C GLU A 42 6.54 -8.47 14.54
N GLY A 43 5.27 -8.68 14.15
CA GLY A 43 4.68 -10.00 13.92
C GLY A 43 5.11 -10.71 12.62
N LEU A 44 5.87 -10.05 11.74
CA LEU A 44 6.30 -10.66 10.46
C LEU A 44 7.38 -11.71 10.65
N SER A 45 7.28 -12.78 9.87
CA SER A 45 8.39 -13.71 9.66
C SER A 45 9.61 -13.00 9.06
N SER A 46 10.81 -13.57 9.25
CA SER A 46 12.04 -13.04 8.67
C SER A 46 11.97 -12.93 7.15
N GLU A 47 11.27 -13.86 6.48
CA GLU A 47 11.07 -13.85 5.03
C GLU A 47 10.18 -12.67 4.60
N SER A 48 9.00 -12.53 5.20
CA SER A 48 8.07 -11.42 4.90
C SER A 48 8.70 -10.06 5.18
N ARG A 49 9.49 -9.97 6.25
CA ARG A 49 10.22 -8.75 6.62
C ARG A 49 11.34 -8.42 5.63
N TYR A 50 12.14 -9.41 5.24
CA TYR A 50 13.18 -9.23 4.23
C TYR A 50 12.60 -8.81 2.88
N ALA A 51 11.49 -9.43 2.47
CA ALA A 51 10.79 -9.07 1.24
C ALA A 51 10.25 -7.63 1.23
N ARG A 52 9.92 -7.06 2.40
CA ARG A 52 9.39 -5.69 2.53
C ARG A 52 10.47 -4.62 2.62
N PHE A 53 11.60 -4.91 3.24
CA PHE A 53 12.61 -3.89 3.60
C PHE A 53 13.96 -4.07 2.90
N LEU A 54 14.20 -5.19 2.19
CA LEU A 54 15.41 -5.54 1.42
C LEU A 54 16.74 -5.56 2.21
N VAL A 55 16.80 -4.96 3.39
CA VAL A 55 17.91 -4.93 4.35
C VAL A 55 17.36 -5.38 5.70
N GLY A 56 18.11 -6.23 6.40
CA GLY A 56 17.73 -6.93 7.63
C GLY A 56 16.85 -6.10 8.57
N GLY A 57 15.55 -6.43 8.55
CA GLY A 57 14.51 -5.67 9.23
C GLY A 57 14.63 -5.75 10.75
N GLY A 58 15.17 -4.69 11.34
CA GLY A 58 15.03 -4.41 12.76
C GLY A 58 13.61 -4.01 13.13
N ARG A 59 13.44 -3.62 14.38
CA ARG A 59 12.24 -2.94 14.86
C ARG A 59 12.14 -1.57 14.20
N LEU A 60 10.95 -1.12 13.85
CA LEU A 60 10.76 0.25 13.38
C LEU A 60 11.12 1.22 14.51
N THR A 61 11.91 2.25 14.20
CA THR A 61 12.16 3.33 15.16
C THR A 61 10.93 4.23 15.26
N ASP A 62 10.85 5.02 16.33
CA ASP A 62 9.74 5.98 16.49
C ASP A 62 9.71 7.01 15.33
N GLU A 63 10.89 7.39 14.81
CA GLU A 63 11.02 8.25 13.64
C GLU A 63 10.46 7.59 12.37
N MET A 64 10.75 6.31 12.15
CA MET A 64 10.17 5.56 11.03
C MET A 64 8.65 5.43 11.17
N LEU A 65 8.16 5.13 12.37
CA LEU A 65 6.71 5.05 12.63
C LEU A 65 6.01 6.39 12.38
N ALA A 66 6.61 7.50 12.80
CA ALA A 66 6.09 8.83 12.50
C ALA A 66 6.06 9.09 10.99
N ALA A 67 7.15 8.82 10.28
CA ALA A 67 7.21 8.95 8.82
C ALA A 67 6.19 8.04 8.10
N TYR A 68 5.84 6.90 8.71
CA TYR A 68 4.94 5.92 8.11
C TYR A 68 3.46 6.24 8.33
N THR A 69 3.13 7.00 9.38
CA THR A 69 1.74 7.22 9.84
C THR A 69 1.30 8.68 9.73
N GLN A 70 2.24 9.62 9.69
CA GLN A 70 1.99 11.06 9.56
C GLN A 70 2.28 11.52 8.13
N ILE A 71 1.38 11.17 7.21
CA ILE A 71 1.54 11.37 5.77
C ILE A 71 0.59 12.45 5.23
N ASP A 72 0.88 12.95 4.02
CA ASP A 72 0.10 14.02 3.38
C ASP A 72 -1.11 13.51 2.57
N TYR A 73 -1.21 12.21 2.32
CA TYR A 73 -2.24 11.56 1.49
C TYR A 73 -2.28 12.02 0.03
N VAL A 74 -1.31 12.82 -0.43
CA VAL A 74 -1.23 13.35 -1.80
C VAL A 74 -0.05 12.73 -2.52
N ASN A 75 1.16 13.00 -2.02
CA ASN A 75 2.39 12.42 -2.57
C ASN A 75 2.78 11.17 -1.81
N HIS A 76 2.38 11.03 -0.55
CA HIS A 76 2.56 9.81 0.24
C HIS A 76 1.19 9.31 0.69
N MET A 77 0.79 8.15 0.16
CA MET A 77 -0.45 7.46 0.54
C MET A 77 -0.10 6.13 1.19
N ALA A 78 -0.76 5.81 2.30
CA ALA A 78 -0.71 4.49 2.91
C ALA A 78 -2.12 4.03 3.25
N LEU A 79 -2.45 2.82 2.83
CA LEU A 79 -3.70 2.11 3.07
C LEU A 79 -3.37 0.88 3.91
N VAL A 80 -4.04 0.76 5.05
CA VAL A 80 -3.93 -0.37 5.95
C VAL A 80 -5.17 -1.23 5.85
N VAL A 81 -5.01 -2.54 6.04
CA VAL A 81 -6.13 -3.47 6.20
C VAL A 81 -6.15 -3.95 7.65
N SER A 82 -7.31 -3.83 8.30
CA SER A 82 -7.51 -4.26 9.67
C SER A 82 -8.63 -5.30 9.80
N VAL A 83 -8.58 -6.08 10.87
CA VAL A 83 -9.67 -6.96 11.33
C VAL A 83 -9.92 -6.71 12.80
N ALA A 84 -11.17 -6.86 13.23
CA ALA A 84 -11.53 -6.74 14.65
C ALA A 84 -10.90 -7.89 15.45
N ARG A 85 -10.42 -7.60 16.65
CA ARG A 85 -9.93 -8.62 17.57
C ARG A 85 -11.08 -9.49 18.06
N PRO A 86 -10.88 -10.81 18.24
CA PRO A 86 -11.92 -11.71 18.74
C PRO A 86 -12.48 -11.33 20.11
N ASP A 87 -11.68 -10.68 20.95
CA ASP A 87 -12.07 -10.22 22.29
C ASP A 87 -12.82 -8.88 22.31
N GLY A 88 -13.02 -8.25 21.14
CA GLY A 88 -13.70 -6.96 20.99
C GLY A 88 -12.91 -5.75 21.49
N THR A 89 -11.63 -5.89 21.85
CA THR A 89 -10.82 -4.81 22.43
C THR A 89 -10.27 -3.81 21.42
N GLY A 90 -10.47 -4.05 20.13
CA GLY A 90 -9.99 -3.18 19.06
C GLY A 90 -9.81 -3.93 17.74
N GLU A 91 -8.79 -3.53 17.00
CA GLU A 91 -8.42 -4.13 15.71
C GLU A 91 -6.93 -4.42 15.65
N ASP A 92 -6.56 -5.34 14.77
CA ASP A 92 -5.18 -5.58 14.37
C ASP A 92 -5.01 -5.23 12.90
N LEU A 93 -3.91 -4.56 12.56
CA LEU A 93 -3.51 -4.43 11.16
C LEU A 93 -2.99 -5.78 10.66
N ILE A 94 -3.44 -6.17 9.48
CA ILE A 94 -3.10 -7.42 8.82
C ILE A 94 -2.39 -7.21 7.49
N ALA A 95 -2.40 -5.97 6.98
CA ALA A 95 -1.63 -5.56 5.82
C ALA A 95 -1.40 -4.05 5.82
N ASP A 96 -0.27 -3.65 5.27
CA ASP A 96 0.09 -2.26 4.97
C ASP A 96 0.46 -2.19 3.49
N GLY A 97 0.02 -1.15 2.82
CA GLY A 97 0.38 -0.88 1.46
C GLY A 97 0.44 0.62 1.24
N ARG A 98 1.48 1.09 0.56
CA ARG A 98 1.74 2.51 0.40
C ARG A 98 2.42 2.83 -0.91
N PHE A 99 2.37 4.10 -1.30
CA PHE A 99 3.22 4.64 -2.35
C PHE A 99 3.72 6.04 -2.01
N VAL A 100 4.86 6.40 -2.60
CA VAL A 100 5.37 7.77 -2.67
C VAL A 100 5.46 8.18 -4.13
N VAL A 101 4.96 9.37 -4.45
CA VAL A 101 5.02 9.94 -5.81
C VAL A 101 6.25 10.82 -5.93
N GLU A 102 7.16 10.45 -6.83
CA GLU A 102 8.33 11.24 -7.22
C GLU A 102 8.38 11.35 -8.74
N ASP A 103 8.53 12.55 -9.28
CA ASP A 103 8.49 12.83 -10.72
C ASP A 103 7.31 12.17 -11.47
N GLY A 104 6.16 12.08 -10.78
CA GLY A 104 4.93 11.48 -11.28
C GLY A 104 4.93 9.95 -11.33
N VAL A 105 5.94 9.29 -10.77
CA VAL A 105 5.99 7.84 -10.58
C VAL A 105 5.62 7.53 -9.14
N ALA A 106 4.58 6.72 -8.93
CA ALA A 106 4.18 6.21 -7.63
C ALA A 106 4.98 4.93 -7.32
N GLU A 107 6.05 5.04 -6.54
CA GLU A 107 6.79 3.90 -6.04
C GLU A 107 6.03 3.26 -4.88
N PHE A 108 5.63 2.00 -5.02
CA PHE A 108 4.83 1.30 -4.00
C PHE A 108 5.63 0.28 -3.21
N ALA A 109 5.20 0.07 -1.97
CA ALA A 109 5.58 -1.07 -1.16
C ALA A 109 4.36 -1.62 -0.44
N MET A 110 4.34 -2.92 -0.18
CA MET A 110 3.25 -3.55 0.57
C MET A 110 3.73 -4.76 1.35
N LEU A 111 3.01 -5.09 2.41
CA LEU A 111 3.18 -6.30 3.19
C LEU A 111 1.82 -6.84 3.61
N VAL A 112 1.73 -8.15 3.80
CA VAL A 112 0.57 -8.83 4.36
C VAL A 112 1.10 -9.77 5.42
N ALA A 113 0.55 -9.67 6.64
CA ALA A 113 0.89 -10.55 7.75
C ALA A 113 0.77 -12.02 7.32
N ASP A 114 1.74 -12.85 7.74
CA ASP A 114 1.92 -14.21 7.23
C ASP A 114 0.63 -15.06 7.28
N ALA A 115 -0.14 -14.95 8.38
CA ALA A 115 -1.41 -15.66 8.58
C ALA A 115 -2.56 -15.23 7.64
N TRP A 116 -2.41 -14.08 6.96
CA TRP A 116 -3.41 -13.48 6.07
C TRP A 116 -3.02 -13.57 4.59
N GLN A 117 -1.84 -14.11 4.29
CA GLN A 117 -1.41 -14.38 2.92
C GLN A 117 -2.26 -15.48 2.29
N GLY A 118 -2.46 -15.41 0.96
CA GLY A 118 -3.31 -16.37 0.23
C GLY A 118 -4.81 -16.19 0.44
N LYS A 119 -5.26 -15.30 1.32
CA LYS A 119 -6.69 -15.01 1.59
C LYS A 119 -7.27 -13.85 0.76
N GLY A 120 -6.58 -13.41 -0.30
CA GLY A 120 -7.02 -12.32 -1.19
C GLY A 120 -6.77 -10.89 -0.67
N VAL A 121 -6.28 -10.71 0.57
CA VAL A 121 -6.00 -9.39 1.18
C VAL A 121 -5.05 -8.56 0.30
N GLY A 122 -3.90 -9.14 -0.05
CA GLY A 122 -2.90 -8.44 -0.86
C GLY A 122 -3.43 -8.01 -2.23
N ARG A 123 -4.26 -8.85 -2.87
CA ARG A 123 -4.88 -8.51 -4.17
C ARG A 123 -5.80 -7.30 -4.07
N ARG A 124 -6.66 -7.27 -3.05
CA ARG A 124 -7.59 -6.15 -2.84
C ARG A 124 -6.85 -4.87 -2.45
N LEU A 125 -5.87 -4.97 -1.55
CA LEU A 125 -5.04 -3.84 -1.16
C LEU A 125 -4.27 -3.25 -2.35
N PHE A 126 -3.60 -4.10 -3.13
CA PHE A 126 -2.84 -3.67 -4.31
C PHE A 126 -3.73 -3.00 -5.36
N ALA A 127 -4.91 -3.56 -5.64
CA ALA A 127 -5.87 -2.94 -6.55
C ALA A 127 -6.32 -1.56 -6.05
N THR A 128 -6.56 -1.40 -4.75
CA THR A 128 -6.92 -0.10 -4.16
C THR A 128 -5.77 0.89 -4.23
N LEU A 129 -4.53 0.48 -3.95
CA LEU A 129 -3.34 1.34 -4.12
C LEU A 129 -3.18 1.84 -5.55
N VAL A 130 -3.32 0.97 -6.54
CA VAL A 130 -3.22 1.37 -7.95
C VAL A 130 -4.32 2.37 -8.33
N ARG A 131 -5.54 2.22 -7.79
CA ARG A 131 -6.59 3.24 -7.96
C ARG A 131 -6.22 4.56 -7.28
N ALA A 132 -5.68 4.52 -6.07
CA ALA A 132 -5.25 5.72 -5.35
C ALA A 132 -4.12 6.46 -6.07
N ALA A 133 -3.15 5.73 -6.64
CA ALA A 133 -2.08 6.30 -7.46
C ALA A 133 -2.61 6.97 -8.74
N ARG A 134 -3.67 6.43 -9.37
CA ARG A 134 -4.33 7.13 -10.49
C ARG A 134 -4.98 8.44 -10.06
N VAL A 135 -5.66 8.44 -8.92
CA VAL A 135 -6.34 9.63 -8.39
C VAL A 135 -5.35 10.71 -7.94
N SER A 136 -4.17 10.32 -7.44
CA SER A 136 -3.10 11.28 -7.13
C SER A 136 -2.43 11.88 -8.38
N GLY A 137 -2.82 11.44 -9.58
CA GLY A 137 -2.27 11.94 -10.84
C GLY A 137 -0.93 11.32 -11.23
N ALA A 138 -0.51 10.23 -10.60
CA ALA A 138 0.68 9.50 -11.02
C ALA A 138 0.51 8.96 -12.45
N ARG A 139 1.58 9.08 -13.24
CA ARG A 139 1.67 8.62 -14.62
C ARG A 139 2.16 7.17 -14.72
N GLU A 140 2.74 6.65 -13.65
CA GLU A 140 3.19 5.25 -13.57
C GLU A 140 3.14 4.77 -12.11
N VAL A 141 2.89 3.47 -11.91
CA VAL A 141 3.15 2.77 -10.65
C VAL A 141 4.38 1.88 -10.84
N PHE A 142 5.32 1.97 -9.91
CA PHE A 142 6.60 1.26 -9.95
C PHE A 142 6.87 0.54 -8.63
N GLY A 143 7.56 -0.59 -8.66
CA GLY A 143 8.11 -1.19 -7.46
C GLY A 143 9.23 -2.18 -7.76
N GLU A 144 10.13 -2.32 -6.79
CA GLU A 144 11.15 -3.36 -6.77
C GLU A 144 10.67 -4.53 -5.92
N VAL A 145 10.81 -5.75 -6.46
CA VAL A 145 10.30 -6.96 -5.83
C VAL A 145 11.38 -8.01 -5.90
N LEU A 146 11.65 -8.70 -4.78
CA LEU A 146 12.51 -9.87 -4.80
C LEU A 146 12.02 -10.87 -5.85
N SER A 147 12.90 -11.32 -6.75
CA SER A 147 12.59 -12.28 -7.81
C SER A 147 11.98 -13.59 -7.29
N ILE A 148 12.31 -13.95 -6.04
CA ILE A 148 11.79 -15.12 -5.33
C ILE A 148 10.37 -14.92 -4.76
N ASN A 149 9.89 -13.67 -4.61
CA ASN A 149 8.53 -13.37 -4.14
C ASN A 149 7.51 -13.63 -5.26
N ARG A 150 7.31 -14.91 -5.58
CA ARG A 150 6.42 -15.36 -6.66
C ARG A 150 4.98 -14.86 -6.50
N ARG A 151 4.52 -14.68 -5.25
CA ARG A 151 3.18 -14.15 -4.94
C ARG A 151 3.03 -12.72 -5.43
N MET A 152 3.96 -11.82 -5.08
CA MET A 152 3.92 -10.44 -5.52
C MET A 152 4.14 -10.31 -7.02
N VAL A 153 5.07 -11.08 -7.59
CA VAL A 153 5.30 -11.11 -9.05
C VAL A 153 4.04 -11.57 -9.80
N SER A 154 3.35 -12.61 -9.32
CA SER A 154 2.09 -13.06 -9.91
C SER A 154 1.01 -12.00 -9.78
N LEU A 155 0.88 -11.38 -8.61
CA LEU A 155 -0.09 -10.32 -8.36
C LEU A 155 0.13 -9.12 -9.29
N ALA A 156 1.38 -8.70 -9.49
CA ALA A 156 1.72 -7.63 -10.41
C ALA A 156 1.32 -7.98 -11.85
N ARG A 157 1.65 -9.19 -12.33
CA ARG A 157 1.26 -9.65 -13.68
C ARG A 157 -0.25 -9.69 -13.85
N ASP A 158 -0.98 -10.22 -12.88
CA ASP A 158 -2.44 -10.28 -12.89
C ASP A 158 -3.08 -8.89 -12.96
N ALA A 159 -2.42 -7.89 -12.37
CA ALA A 159 -2.83 -6.49 -12.41
C ALA A 159 -2.36 -5.74 -13.68
N GLY A 160 -1.72 -6.44 -14.63
CA GLY A 160 -1.26 -5.87 -15.90
C GLY A 160 0.10 -5.19 -15.85
N PHE A 161 0.87 -5.35 -14.77
CA PHE A 161 2.22 -4.81 -14.69
C PHE A 161 3.16 -5.57 -15.61
N ARG A 162 4.07 -4.84 -16.25
CA ARG A 162 5.25 -5.40 -16.89
C ARG A 162 6.25 -5.76 -15.80
N VAL A 163 6.77 -6.98 -15.85
CA VAL A 163 7.82 -7.46 -14.93
C VAL A 163 9.11 -7.62 -15.72
N ALA A 164 10.19 -6.99 -15.26
CA ALA A 164 11.50 -7.05 -15.89
C ALA A 164 12.60 -7.35 -14.86
N ASN A 165 13.56 -8.20 -15.23
CA ASN A 165 14.74 -8.46 -14.40
C ASN A 165 15.65 -7.23 -14.39
N VAL A 166 16.37 -7.01 -13.28
CA VAL A 166 17.38 -5.96 -13.20
C VAL A 166 18.69 -6.48 -13.81
N PRO A 167 19.27 -5.80 -14.82
CA PRO A 167 20.56 -6.21 -15.36
C PRO A 167 21.65 -6.19 -14.29
N GLY A 168 22.35 -7.31 -14.09
CA GLY A 168 23.40 -7.45 -13.07
C GLY A 168 22.89 -7.83 -11.68
N ASP A 169 21.58 -7.88 -11.45
CA ASP A 169 20.98 -8.35 -10.20
C ASP A 169 19.81 -9.32 -10.46
N ALA A 170 20.05 -10.61 -10.23
CA ALA A 170 19.02 -11.63 -10.38
C ALA A 170 18.07 -11.74 -9.16
N THR A 171 18.41 -11.09 -8.05
CA THR A 171 17.68 -11.18 -6.78
C THR A 171 16.45 -10.28 -6.76
N VAL A 172 16.45 -9.22 -7.58
CA VAL A 172 15.37 -8.24 -7.70
C VAL A 172 14.83 -8.18 -9.13
N CYS A 173 13.53 -7.95 -9.25
CA CYS A 173 12.88 -7.58 -10.49
C CYS A 173 12.07 -6.29 -10.28
N THR A 174 11.89 -5.54 -11.36
CA THR A 174 11.03 -4.36 -11.36
C THR A 174 9.66 -4.71 -11.88
N VAL A 175 8.63 -4.07 -11.32
CA VAL A 175 7.27 -4.13 -11.82
C VAL A 175 6.80 -2.71 -12.16
N ARG A 176 6.23 -2.53 -13.36
CA ARG A 176 5.80 -1.23 -13.87
C ARG A 176 4.42 -1.28 -14.50
N LEU A 177 3.58 -0.33 -14.15
CA LEU A 177 2.27 -0.11 -14.77
C LEU A 177 2.12 1.37 -15.16
N PRO A 178 2.22 1.71 -16.45
CA PRO A 178 1.81 3.01 -16.94
C PRO A 178 0.34 3.25 -16.64
N LEU A 179 0.03 4.43 -16.10
CA LEU A 179 -1.34 4.84 -15.81
C LEU A 179 -1.80 5.76 -16.94
N ALA A 180 -2.93 5.42 -17.57
CA ALA A 180 -3.59 6.34 -18.49
C ALA A 180 -3.98 7.59 -17.69
N GLN A 181 -3.60 8.77 -18.16
CA GLN A 181 -4.07 10.02 -17.59
C GLN A 181 -5.59 10.07 -17.74
N ALA A 182 -6.31 10.31 -16.65
CA ALA A 182 -7.70 10.70 -16.76
C ALA A 182 -7.71 12.04 -17.51
N GLU A 183 -8.29 12.07 -18.71
CA GLU A 183 -8.62 13.34 -19.34
C GLU A 183 -9.51 14.10 -18.36
N MET A 184 -8.99 15.19 -17.78
CA MET A 184 -9.83 16.13 -17.06
C MET A 184 -10.76 16.74 -18.09
N ALA A 185 -11.97 16.20 -18.21
CA ALA A 185 -13.05 16.85 -18.92
C ALA A 185 -13.35 18.16 -18.19
N VAL A 186 -12.71 19.24 -18.63
CA VAL A 186 -13.10 20.60 -18.27
C VAL A 186 -14.40 20.86 -19.02
N THR A 187 -15.52 20.48 -18.41
CA THR A 187 -16.82 20.95 -18.88
C THR A 187 -16.83 22.47 -18.69
N PRO A 188 -16.94 23.28 -19.76
CA PRO A 188 -17.07 24.71 -19.59
C PRO A 188 -18.36 24.97 -18.82
N PHE A 189 -18.26 25.69 -17.70
CA PHE A 189 -19.43 26.28 -17.06
C PHE A 189 -20.10 27.20 -18.09
N ALA A 190 -21.18 26.72 -18.69
CA ALA A 190 -22.08 27.56 -19.46
C ALA A 190 -22.90 28.37 -18.46
N PHE A 191 -22.61 29.68 -18.36
CA PHE A 191 -23.55 30.62 -17.77
C PHE A 191 -24.71 30.81 -18.75
N ALA A 192 -25.92 30.54 -18.28
CA ALA A 192 -27.17 30.98 -18.87
C ALA A 192 -27.98 31.70 -17.79
#